data_AF-A0A2N1RWW4-F1
#
_entry.id   AF-A0A2N1RWW4-F1
#
_cell.length_a   1.000
_cell.length_b   1.000
_cell.length_c   1.000
_cell.angle_alpha   90.00
_cell.angle_beta   90.00
_cell.angle_gamma   90.00
#
_symmetry.space_group_name_H-M   'P 1'
#
loop_
_entity.id
_entity.type
_entity.pdbx_description
1 polymer ?
#
loop_
_entity_poly.entity_id
_entity_poly.type
_entity_poly.pdbx_seq_one_letter_code
_entity_poly.pdbx_strand_id
1 'polypeptide(L)'
;MSNRSDKLDIVEIMKNASADDRIPCAKVFEVIKEYTFFPDIAGFTLTQNKIKLTFCQLGLFGYPEGKNIPECESVSEELEDKIFDRIEDDKLPCAAAWNIAAELKITKLEVTSACEKLGIKINKCQLGAF
;
A
#
# COMPACT_ATOMS: atom_id res chain seq x y z
N MET A 1 26.36 14.84 31.11
CA MET A 1 26.23 13.55 30.39
C MET A 1 24.95 13.60 29.58
N SER A 2 24.97 14.26 28.43
CA SER A 2 23.82 14.27 27.52
C SER A 2 23.90 13.00 26.69
N ASN A 3 23.00 12.07 26.97
CA ASN A 3 22.99 10.75 26.38
C ASN A 3 22.70 10.86 24.88
N ARG A 4 23.44 10.06 24.12
CA ARG A 4 23.42 9.91 22.66
C ARG A 4 21.97 9.86 22.18
N SER A 5 21.60 10.75 21.26
CA SER A 5 20.30 10.80 20.59
C SER A 5 19.89 9.40 20.15
N ASP A 6 18.76 8.89 20.64
CA ASP A 6 18.16 7.63 20.21
C ASP A 6 17.81 7.74 18.71
N LYS A 7 18.75 7.37 17.85
CA LYS A 7 18.56 7.39 16.40
C LYS A 7 17.65 6.23 16.04
N LEU A 8 16.50 6.53 15.45
CA LEU A 8 15.60 5.52 14.91
C LEU A 8 16.36 4.67 13.88
N ASP A 9 16.52 3.38 14.17
CA ASP A 9 17.11 2.42 13.24
C ASP A 9 16.01 1.73 12.44
N ILE A 10 15.61 2.35 11.33
CA ILE A 10 14.54 1.83 10.47
C ILE A 10 14.92 0.45 9.90
N VAL A 11 16.21 0.17 9.67
CA VAL A 11 16.65 -1.15 9.16
C VAL A 11 16.35 -2.24 10.18
N GLU A 12 16.76 -2.02 11.42
CA GLU A 12 16.54 -2.97 12.52
C GLU A 12 15.04 -3.16 12.80
N ILE A 13 14.27 -2.07 12.82
CA ILE A 13 12.81 -2.11 13.00
C ILE A 13 12.13 -2.94 11.91
N MET A 14 12.47 -2.71 10.64
CA MET A 14 11.86 -3.44 9.53
C MET A 14 12.28 -4.92 9.53
N LYS A 15 13.53 -5.24 9.89
CA LYS A 15 13.99 -6.63 10.04
C LYS A 15 13.23 -7.36 11.15
N ASN A 16 13.09 -6.73 12.31
CA ASN A 16 12.37 -7.32 13.45
C ASN A 16 10.87 -7.48 13.18
N ALA A 17 10.28 -6.64 12.34
CA ALA A 17 8.89 -6.78 11.91
C ALA A 17 8.67 -7.83 10.80
N SER A 18 9.75 -8.38 10.22
CA SER A 18 9.70 -9.33 9.11
C SER A 18 9.86 -10.77 9.58
N ALA A 19 9.35 -11.72 8.81
CA ALA A 19 9.55 -13.15 9.02
C ALA A 19 10.02 -13.81 7.72
N ASP A 20 11.08 -14.63 7.80
CA ASP A 20 11.69 -15.29 6.63
C ASP A 20 12.00 -14.34 5.46
N ASP A 21 12.56 -13.16 5.76
CA ASP A 21 12.80 -12.07 4.80
C ASP A 21 11.54 -11.63 4.04
N ARG A 22 10.37 -11.73 4.66
CA ARG A 22 9.08 -11.33 4.08
C ARG A 22 8.29 -10.48 5.05
N ILE A 23 7.53 -9.53 4.53
CA ILE A 23 6.65 -8.68 5.33
C ILE A 23 5.37 -8.30 4.57
N PRO A 24 4.18 -8.48 5.16
CA PRO A 24 2.93 -8.02 4.56
C PRO A 24 2.88 -6.50 4.47
N CYS A 25 2.27 -5.95 3.41
CA CYS A 25 2.03 -4.50 3.27
C CYS A 25 1.29 -3.93 4.49
N ALA A 26 0.31 -4.65 5.05
CA ALA A 26 -0.33 -4.27 6.31
C ALA A 26 0.66 -4.08 7.46
N LYS A 27 1.59 -5.02 7.63
CA LYS A 27 2.58 -4.97 8.71
C LYS A 27 3.56 -3.81 8.57
N VAL A 28 3.95 -3.47 7.34
CA VAL A 28 4.77 -2.27 7.08
C VAL A 28 4.08 -1.00 7.56
N PHE A 29 2.77 -0.86 7.31
CA PHE A 29 2.01 0.32 7.72
C PHE A 29 1.69 0.36 9.23
N GLU A 30 1.61 -0.79 9.91
CA GLU A 30 1.59 -0.84 11.37
C GLU A 30 2.87 -0.22 11.95
N VAL A 31 4.04 -0.62 11.42
CA VAL A 31 5.34 -0.09 11.83
C VAL A 31 5.48 1.39 11.52
N ILE A 32 5.08 1.83 10.32
CA ILE A 32 5.07 3.24 9.94
C ILE A 32 4.22 4.07 10.93
N LYS A 33 3.06 3.55 11.34
CA LYS A 33 2.20 4.24 12.31
C LYS A 33 2.82 4.29 13.70
N GLU A 34 3.52 3.24 14.12
CA GLU A 34 4.18 3.15 15.43
C GLU A 34 5.37 4.12 15.53
N TYR A 35 6.23 4.17 14.51
CA TYR A 35 7.48 4.93 14.54
C TYR A 35 7.45 6.24 13.74
N THR A 36 6.34 6.53 13.06
CA THR A 36 6.05 7.80 12.35
C THR A 36 7.13 8.20 11.33
N PHE A 37 7.35 7.36 10.31
CA PHE A 37 8.23 7.67 9.17
C PHE A 37 7.52 7.46 7.83
N PHE A 38 8.10 7.99 6.75
CA PHE A 38 7.42 7.97 5.45
C PHE A 38 7.39 6.57 4.81
N PRO A 39 6.28 6.18 4.14
CA PRO A 39 6.16 4.87 3.52
C PRO A 39 7.22 4.52 2.46
N ASP A 40 7.69 5.52 1.71
CA ASP A 40 8.75 5.38 0.71
C ASP A 40 10.10 4.99 1.34
N ILE A 41 10.42 5.55 2.52
CA ILE A 41 11.59 5.16 3.30
C ILE A 41 11.49 3.69 3.73
N ALA A 42 10.30 3.23 4.13
CA ALA A 42 10.05 1.83 4.45
C ALA A 42 10.33 0.93 3.23
N GLY A 43 9.70 1.27 2.10
CA GLY A 43 9.85 0.55 0.83
C GLY A 43 11.29 0.45 0.34
N PHE A 44 12.01 1.57 0.40
CA PHE A 44 13.44 1.62 0.09
C PHE A 44 14.25 0.70 1.02
N THR A 45 13.99 0.76 2.33
CA THR A 45 14.66 -0.08 3.34
C THR A 45 14.45 -1.56 3.07
N LEU A 46 13.22 -1.97 2.75
CA LEU A 46 12.90 -3.35 2.38
C LEU A 46 13.70 -3.81 1.17
N THR A 47 13.72 -2.99 0.13
CA THR A 47 14.45 -3.27 -1.12
C THR A 47 15.95 -3.44 -0.87
N GLN A 48 16.57 -2.51 -0.14
CA GLN A 48 18.01 -2.56 0.16
C GLN A 48 18.41 -3.76 1.01
N ASN A 49 17.50 -4.24 1.86
CA ASN A 49 17.74 -5.38 2.75
C ASN A 49 17.19 -6.71 2.21
N LYS A 50 16.75 -6.76 0.94
CA LYS A 50 16.18 -7.95 0.29
C LYS A 50 14.98 -8.56 1.03
N ILE A 51 14.25 -7.74 1.79
CA ILE A 51 13.02 -8.14 2.46
C ILE A 51 11.88 -8.00 1.45
N LYS A 52 11.21 -9.11 1.15
CA LYS A 52 10.15 -9.18 0.16
C LYS A 52 8.82 -8.69 0.74
N LEU A 53 8.27 -7.65 0.12
CA LEU A 53 6.92 -7.19 0.37
C LEU A 53 5.88 -8.22 -0.13
N THR A 54 4.92 -8.59 0.72
CA THR A 54 3.85 -9.54 0.43
C THR A 54 2.47 -8.97 0.73
N PHE A 55 1.40 -9.64 0.29
CA PHE A 55 0.01 -9.33 0.61
C PHE A 55 -0.32 -7.82 0.50
N CYS A 56 -0.24 -7.29 -0.72
CA CYS A 56 -0.60 -5.90 -1.01
C CYS A 56 -2.02 -5.60 -0.54
N GLN A 57 -2.24 -4.54 0.24
CA GLN A 57 -3.58 -4.20 0.77
C GLN A 57 -4.61 -3.78 -0.30
N LEU A 58 -4.17 -3.54 -1.54
CA LEU A 58 -5.04 -3.34 -2.72
C LEU A 58 -5.21 -4.64 -3.53
N GLY A 59 -4.71 -5.78 -3.07
CA GLY A 59 -4.86 -7.07 -3.77
C GLY A 59 -3.96 -7.24 -5.00
N LEU A 60 -3.16 -6.25 -5.40
CA LEU A 60 -2.48 -6.25 -6.71
C LEU A 60 -1.31 -7.25 -6.86
N PHE A 61 -0.65 -7.64 -5.76
CA PHE A 61 0.46 -8.58 -5.79
C PHE A 61 0.75 -9.20 -4.42
N GLY A 62 1.64 -10.20 -4.41
CA GLY A 62 2.19 -10.76 -3.17
C GLY A 62 1.31 -11.84 -2.52
N TYR A 63 0.29 -12.33 -3.24
CA TYR A 63 -0.54 -13.47 -2.89
C TYR A 63 -0.11 -14.73 -3.67
N PRO A 64 -0.39 -15.95 -3.18
CA PRO A 64 0.02 -17.20 -3.85
C PRO A 64 -0.44 -17.34 -5.30
N GLU A 65 -1.65 -16.87 -5.61
CA GLU A 65 -2.27 -16.98 -6.94
C GLU A 65 -2.14 -15.69 -7.77
N GLY A 66 -1.28 -14.76 -7.34
CA GLY A 66 -1.06 -13.48 -8.03
C GLY A 66 -1.87 -12.33 -7.43
N LYS A 67 -2.84 -11.79 -8.20
CA LYS A 67 -3.77 -10.77 -7.72
C LYS A 67 -4.82 -11.44 -6.81
N ASN A 68 -5.28 -10.73 -5.79
CA ASN A 68 -6.37 -11.13 -4.91
C ASN A 68 -7.37 -9.98 -4.78
N ILE A 69 -8.17 -9.80 -5.84
CA ILE A 69 -9.14 -8.72 -5.98
C ILE A 69 -10.49 -9.37 -6.29
N PRO A 70 -11.55 -9.11 -5.50
CA PRO A 70 -12.87 -9.68 -5.78
C PRO A 70 -13.46 -9.10 -7.06
N GLU A 71 -14.33 -9.85 -7.72
CA GLU A 71 -15.08 -9.35 -8.87
C GLU A 71 -16.02 -8.20 -8.46
N CYS A 72 -16.23 -7.26 -9.37
CA CYS A 72 -17.14 -6.12 -9.19
C CYS A 72 -18.23 -6.15 -10.27
N GLU A 73 -19.47 -6.37 -9.83
CA GLU A 73 -20.63 -6.41 -10.72
C GLU A 73 -20.96 -5.02 -11.27
N SER A 74 -20.95 -4.01 -10.39
CA SER A 74 -21.26 -2.61 -10.70
C SER A 74 -20.41 -1.65 -9.87
N VAL A 75 -20.18 -0.46 -10.40
CA VAL A 75 -19.51 0.67 -9.72
C VAL A 75 -20.58 1.74 -9.50
N SER A 76 -20.68 2.29 -8.28
CA SER A 76 -21.57 3.40 -8.02
C SER A 76 -21.04 4.68 -8.66
N GLU A 77 -21.94 5.57 -9.09
CA GLU A 77 -21.57 6.88 -9.66
C GLU A 77 -20.64 7.66 -8.70
N GLU A 78 -20.93 7.64 -7.40
CA GLU A 78 -20.09 8.31 -6.39
C GLU A 78 -18.66 7.74 -6.34
N LEU A 79 -18.48 6.42 -6.44
CA LEU A 79 -17.15 5.80 -6.44
C LEU A 79 -16.42 6.08 -7.76
N GLU A 80 -17.14 6.01 -8.88
CA GLU A 80 -16.61 6.32 -10.21
C GLU A 80 -16.09 7.76 -10.29
N ASP A 81 -16.90 8.75 -9.88
CA ASP A 81 -16.52 10.16 -9.84
C ASP A 81 -15.27 10.37 -8.97
N LYS A 82 -15.24 9.78 -7.77
CA LYS A 82 -14.11 9.89 -6.84
C LYS A 82 -12.82 9.29 -7.40
N ILE A 83 -12.92 8.23 -8.20
CA ILE A 83 -11.78 7.63 -8.89
C ILE A 83 -11.29 8.58 -9.97
N PHE A 84 -12.16 9.03 -10.87
CA PHE A 84 -11.79 9.91 -11.99
C PHE A 84 -11.19 11.25 -11.52
N ASP A 85 -11.70 11.81 -10.42
CA ASP A 85 -11.18 13.04 -9.80
C ASP A 85 -9.73 12.93 -9.30
N ARG A 86 -9.21 11.70 -9.11
CA ARG A 86 -7.89 11.44 -8.52
C ARG A 86 -6.95 10.67 -9.44
N ILE A 87 -7.32 10.51 -10.70
CA ILE A 87 -6.44 9.93 -11.70
C ILE A 87 -5.29 10.90 -12.02
N GLU A 88 -4.09 10.34 -12.10
CA GLU A 88 -2.87 11.00 -12.53
C GLU A 88 -2.23 10.14 -13.63
N ASP A 89 -2.01 10.72 -14.83
CA ASP A 89 -1.44 10.01 -15.98
C ASP A 89 -2.21 8.71 -16.33
N ASP A 90 -3.54 8.81 -16.44
CA ASP A 90 -4.49 7.72 -16.73
C ASP A 90 -4.48 6.56 -15.71
N LYS A 91 -3.91 6.77 -14.53
CA LYS A 91 -3.80 5.77 -13.46
C LYS A 91 -4.18 6.35 -12.10
N LEU A 92 -4.66 5.51 -11.20
CA LEU A 92 -4.97 5.91 -9.84
C LEU A 92 -3.78 5.61 -8.89
N PRO A 93 -3.18 6.61 -8.22
CA PRO A 93 -2.14 6.35 -7.23
C PRO A 93 -2.62 5.48 -6.06
N CYS A 94 -1.77 4.59 -5.53
CA CYS A 94 -2.10 3.73 -4.38
C CYS A 94 -2.61 4.52 -3.16
N ALA A 95 -2.00 5.68 -2.88
CA ALA A 95 -2.45 6.56 -1.80
C ALA A 95 -3.85 7.14 -2.06
N ALA A 96 -4.15 7.50 -3.31
CA ALA A 96 -5.47 8.00 -3.69
C ALA A 96 -6.55 6.92 -3.52
N ALA A 97 -6.26 5.67 -3.91
CA ALA A 97 -7.17 4.54 -3.70
C ALA A 97 -7.49 4.33 -2.22
N TRP A 98 -6.50 4.50 -1.33
CA TRP A 98 -6.72 4.40 0.11
C TRP A 98 -7.59 5.53 0.66
N ASN A 99 -7.38 6.76 0.16
CA ASN A 99 -8.16 7.92 0.56
C ASN A 99 -9.62 7.78 0.13
N ILE A 100 -9.88 7.33 -1.10
CA ILE A 100 -11.24 7.05 -1.59
C ILE A 100 -11.92 6.01 -0.69
N ALA A 101 -11.23 4.90 -0.39
CA ALA A 101 -11.76 3.85 0.48
C ALA A 101 -12.16 4.41 1.86
N ALA A 102 -11.30 5.25 2.44
CA ALA A 102 -11.57 5.89 3.73
C ALA A 102 -12.73 6.89 3.67
N GLU A 103 -12.80 7.73 2.64
CA GLU A 103 -13.86 8.73 2.44
C GLU A 103 -15.24 8.07 2.29
N LEU A 104 -15.32 7.02 1.48
CA LEU A 104 -16.57 6.30 1.18
C LEU A 104 -16.88 5.19 2.20
N LYS A 105 -15.98 4.96 3.17
CA LYS A 105 -16.09 3.88 4.19
C LYS A 105 -16.24 2.48 3.58
N ILE A 106 -15.59 2.25 2.45
CA ILE A 106 -15.51 0.95 1.78
C ILE A 106 -14.11 0.36 1.96
N THR A 107 -13.94 -0.91 1.59
CA THR A 107 -12.63 -1.56 1.63
C THR A 107 -11.72 -1.07 0.50
N LYS A 108 -10.41 -1.14 0.72
CA LYS A 108 -9.38 -0.88 -0.29
C LYS A 108 -9.52 -1.81 -1.51
N LEU A 109 -10.01 -3.03 -1.29
CA LEU A 109 -10.27 -4.01 -2.34
C LEU A 109 -11.45 -3.58 -3.21
N GLU A 110 -12.54 -3.04 -2.64
CA GLU A 110 -13.67 -2.53 -3.41
C GLU A 110 -13.26 -1.40 -4.38
N VAL A 111 -12.41 -0.46 -3.93
CA VAL A 111 -11.84 0.57 -4.83
C VAL A 111 -11.03 -0.06 -5.96
N THR A 112 -10.24 -1.09 -5.66
CA THR A 112 -9.43 -1.77 -6.67
C THR A 112 -10.29 -2.54 -7.66
N SER A 113 -11.32 -3.24 -7.18
CA SER A 113 -12.27 -3.96 -8.04
C SER A 113 -13.03 -3.01 -8.97
N ALA A 114 -13.40 -1.82 -8.47
CA ALA A 114 -13.99 -0.77 -9.30
C ALA A 114 -13.00 -0.27 -10.37
N CYS A 115 -11.73 -0.04 -10.00
CA CYS A 115 -10.69 0.32 -10.97
C CYS A 115 -10.52 -0.74 -12.07
N GLU A 116 -10.45 -2.04 -11.72
CA GLU A 116 -10.36 -3.12 -12.70
C GLU A 116 -11.59 -3.17 -13.62
N LYS A 117 -12.80 -2.96 -13.08
CA LYS A 117 -14.05 -2.90 -13.85
C LYS A 117 -14.08 -1.74 -14.85
N LEU A 118 -13.57 -0.57 -14.43
CA LEU A 118 -13.48 0.64 -15.25
C LEU A 118 -12.27 0.62 -16.21
N GLY A 119 -11.41 -0.39 -16.15
CA GLY A 119 -10.19 -0.47 -16.96
C GLY A 119 -9.08 0.49 -16.51
N ILE A 120 -9.15 1.02 -15.29
CA ILE A 120 -8.20 1.97 -14.71
C ILE A 120 -7.13 1.19 -13.95
N LYS A 121 -5.85 1.46 -14.23
CA LYS A 121 -4.73 0.84 -13.53
C LYS A 121 -4.37 1.63 -12.28
N ILE A 122 -3.98 0.92 -11.22
CA ILE A 122 -3.37 1.55 -10.04
C ILE A 122 -1.84 1.62 -10.21
N ASN A 123 -1.23 2.73 -9.82
CA ASN A 123 0.22 2.96 -9.86
C ASN A 123 0.76 3.56 -8.54
N LYS A 124 2.03 3.99 -8.55
CA LYS A 124 2.66 4.77 -7.48
C LYS A 124 2.43 4.12 -6.11
N CYS A 125 2.84 2.86 -5.99
CA CYS A 125 2.76 2.15 -4.72
C CYS A 125 3.43 2.98 -3.61
N GLN A 126 2.75 3.19 -2.49
CA GLN A 126 3.28 3.96 -1.36
C GLN A 126 4.59 3.37 -0.80
N LEU A 127 4.83 2.08 -1.02
CA LEU A 127 6.06 1.37 -0.62
C LEU A 127 7.02 1.11 -1.80
N GLY A 128 6.78 1.72 -2.96
CA GLY A 128 7.68 1.64 -4.12
C GLY A 128 7.69 0.30 -4.88
N ALA A 129 6.66 -0.53 -4.75
CA ALA A 129 6.61 -1.84 -5.44
C ALA A 129 6.34 -1.75 -6.95
N PHE A 130 5.65 -0.70 -7.41
CA PHE A 130 5.29 -0.43 -8.81
C PHE A 130 4.84 1.03 -8.99
#